data_AF-A0A9E4SF59-F1
#
_entry.id   AF-A0A9E4SF59-F1
#
_cell.length_a   1.000
_cell.length_b   1.000
_cell.length_c   1.000
_cell.angle_alpha   90.00
_cell.angle_beta   90.00
_cell.angle_gamma   90.00
#
_symmetry.space_group_name_H-M   'P 1'
#
loop_
_entity.id
_entity.type
_entity.pdbx_description
1 polymer ?
#
loop_
_entity_poly.entity_id
_entity_poly.type
_entity_poly.pdbx_seq_one_letter_code
_entity_poly.pdbx_strand_id
1 'polypeptide(L)' 'MTTEAAPEGPLALQRKDFVTDQEVRWCPGCGDYSILAQTQKLMPELDVPRENIVFISGIGCSSRLPYYMNTYG' A
#
# COMPACT_ATOMS: atom_id res chain seq x y z
N MET A 1 -14.91 -17.74 -10.70
CA MET A 1 -14.00 -16.68 -10.19
C MET A 1 -12.61 -17.06 -10.64
N THR A 2 -12.23 -16.62 -11.84
CA THR A 2 -10.88 -16.81 -12.36
C THR A 2 -10.00 -15.75 -11.72
N THR A 3 -9.16 -16.14 -10.77
CA THR A 3 -7.99 -15.34 -10.39
C THR A 3 -7.10 -15.25 -11.61
N GLU A 4 -7.06 -14.09 -12.26
CA GLU A 4 -6.08 -13.81 -13.30
C GLU A 4 -4.68 -13.90 -12.67
N ALA A 5 -3.80 -14.67 -13.28
CA ALA A 5 -2.49 -14.98 -12.73
C ALA A 5 -1.62 -13.72 -12.65
N ALA A 6 -0.76 -13.65 -11.62
CA ALA A 6 0.31 -12.67 -11.57
C ALA A 6 1.17 -12.75 -12.85
N PRO A 7 1.67 -11.63 -13.37
CA PRO A 7 2.44 -11.60 -14.61
C PRO A 7 3.67 -12.51 -14.50
N GLU A 8 3.98 -13.20 -15.60
CA GLU A 8 5.11 -14.12 -15.69
C GLU A 8 6.42 -13.33 -15.85
N GLY A 9 6.89 -12.72 -14.76
CA GLY A 9 8.18 -12.04 -14.67
C GLY A 9 8.27 -11.11 -13.45
N PRO A 10 9.47 -10.92 -12.86
CA PRO A 10 9.62 -10.11 -11.66
C PRO A 10 9.24 -8.65 -11.96
N LEU A 11 8.21 -8.18 -11.28
CA LEU A 11 7.78 -6.81 -11.29
C LEU A 11 8.84 -6.02 -10.50
N ALA A 12 9.66 -5.25 -11.21
CA ALA A 12 10.70 -4.42 -10.60
C ALA A 12 10.10 -3.20 -9.84
N LEU A 13 9.09 -3.44 -9.01
CA LEU A 13 8.44 -2.47 -8.15
C LEU A 13 9.39 -2.04 -7.04
N GLN A 14 9.23 -0.81 -6.60
CA GLN A 14 9.97 -0.22 -5.50
C GLN A 14 9.00 0.40 -4.51
N ARG A 15 9.48 0.67 -3.29
CA ARG A 15 8.69 1.32 -2.24
C ARG A 15 7.95 2.56 -2.74
N LYS A 16 8.64 3.40 -3.55
CA LYS A 16 8.08 4.64 -4.11
C LYS A 16 6.82 4.42 -4.95
N ASP A 17 6.67 3.25 -5.56
CA ASP A 17 5.52 2.94 -6.42
C ASP A 17 4.24 2.69 -5.60
N PHE A 18 4.39 2.44 -4.30
CA PHE A 18 3.29 2.27 -3.33
C PHE A 18 3.02 3.52 -2.49
N VAL A 19 3.75 4.62 -2.70
CA VAL A 19 3.59 5.88 -1.95
C VAL A 19 2.75 6.86 -2.76
N THR A 20 1.79 7.53 -2.13
CA THR A 20 1.01 8.62 -2.73
C THR A 20 1.67 9.99 -2.49
N ASP A 21 1.25 11.00 -3.24
CA ASP A 21 1.62 12.40 -3.03
C ASP A 21 0.83 13.10 -1.90
N GLN A 22 -0.18 12.43 -1.34
CA GLN A 22 -0.99 12.98 -0.25
C GLN A 22 -0.20 13.12 1.06
N GLU A 23 -0.40 14.26 1.72
CA GLU A 23 0.16 14.51 3.04
C GLU A 23 -0.52 13.66 4.12
N VAL A 24 0.27 13.01 4.97
CA VAL A 24 -0.22 12.15 6.04
C VAL A 24 -0.71 12.98 7.23
N ARG A 25 -2.02 12.89 7.49
CA ARG A 25 -2.74 13.66 8.52
C ARG A 25 -2.85 12.97 9.88
N TRP A 26 -1.85 12.18 10.27
CA TRP A 26 -1.78 11.59 11.62
C TRP A 26 -1.09 12.55 12.59
N CYS A 27 -1.36 12.40 13.89
CA CYS A 27 -0.71 13.22 14.91
C CYS A 27 0.81 12.95 14.95
N PRO A 28 1.66 13.96 15.22
CA PRO A 28 3.09 13.74 15.40
C PRO A 28 3.37 12.66 16.46
N GLY A 29 4.21 11.68 16.12
CA GLY A 29 4.51 10.53 16.99
C GLY A 29 3.48 9.39 16.95
N CYS A 30 2.48 9.45 16.07
CA CYS A 30 1.53 8.35 15.87
C CYS A 30 2.25 7.07 15.37
N GLY A 31 1.88 5.91 15.92
CA GLY A 31 2.45 4.62 15.49
C GLY A 31 2.08 4.22 14.06
N ASP A 32 0.99 4.76 13.51
CA ASP A 32 0.53 4.45 12.15
C ASP A 32 1.57 4.85 11.08
N TYR A 33 2.42 5.85 11.34
CA TYR A 33 3.55 6.19 10.48
C TYR A 33 4.50 5.01 10.27
N SER A 34 4.81 4.29 11.34
CA SER A 34 5.69 3.12 11.29
C SER A 34 5.03 2.00 10.51
N ILE A 35 3.73 1.77 10.72
CA ILE A 35 2.96 0.74 10.01
C ILE A 35 2.98 1.05 8.51
N LEU A 36 2.60 2.26 8.11
CA LEU A 36 2.62 2.70 6.71
C LEU A 36 4.00 2.51 6.06
N ALA A 37 5.06 2.94 6.74
CA ALA A 37 6.42 2.83 6.22
C ALA A 37 6.87 1.37 6.02
N GLN A 38 6.52 0.47 6.94
CA GLN A 38 6.85 -0.95 6.80
C GLN A 38 5.98 -1.63 5.72
N THR A 39 4.68 -1.32 5.67
CA THR A 39 3.79 -1.84 4.61
C THR A 39 4.34 -1.49 3.23
N GLN A 40 4.59 -0.20 2.95
CA GLN A 40 5.16 0.24 1.67
C GLN A 40 6.53 -0.38 1.35
N LYS A 41 7.34 -0.67 2.37
CA LYS A 41 8.66 -1.31 2.20
C LYS A 41 8.53 -2.78 1.77
N LEU A 42 7.55 -3.51 2.30
CA LEU A 42 7.36 -4.94 2.06
C LEU A 42 6.58 -5.22 0.76
N MET A 43 5.74 -4.29 0.29
CA MET A 43 4.93 -4.50 -0.91
C MET A 43 5.71 -4.95 -2.16
N PRO A 44 6.90 -4.40 -2.48
CA PRO A 44 7.71 -4.88 -3.60
C PRO A 44 8.14 -6.35 -3.51
N GLU A 45 8.25 -6.90 -2.30
CA GLU A 45 8.68 -8.29 -2.08
C GLU A 45 7.58 -9.31 -2.43
N LEU A 46 6.33 -8.86 -2.57
CA LEU A 46 5.21 -9.72 -2.89
C LEU A 46 5.14 -10.10 -4.37
N ASP A 47 5.83 -9.37 -5.26
CA ASP A 47 5.81 -9.59 -6.71
C ASP A 47 4.39 -9.64 -7.31
N VAL A 48 3.49 -8.79 -6.80
CA VAL A 48 2.11 -8.64 -7.28
C VAL A 48 1.93 -7.26 -7.92
N PRO A 49 1.27 -7.15 -9.09
CA PRO A 49 0.96 -5.85 -9.68
C PRO A 49 0.12 -5.01 -8.72
N ARG A 50 0.42 -3.72 -8.61
CA ARG A 50 -0.28 -2.79 -7.72
C ARG A 50 -1.78 -2.70 -8.02
N GLU A 51 -2.16 -2.88 -9.29
CA GLU A 51 -3.54 -2.94 -9.77
C GLU A 51 -4.31 -4.18 -9.29
N ASN A 52 -3.60 -5.21 -8.83
CA ASN A 52 -4.17 -6.43 -8.26
C ASN A 52 -4.18 -6.41 -6.72
N ILE A 53 -3.85 -5.26 -6.11
CA ILE A 53 -3.82 -5.07 -4.66
C ILE A 53 -4.90 -4.07 -4.26
N VAL A 54 -5.69 -4.43 -3.26
CA VAL A 54 -6.72 -3.57 -2.68
C VAL A 54 -6.52 -3.44 -1.17
N PHE A 55 -6.48 -2.20 -0.67
CA PHE A 55 -6.48 -1.91 0.77
C PHE A 55 -7.86 -1.45 1.20
N ILE A 56 -8.51 -2.25 2.05
CA ILE A 56 -9.83 -1.95 2.60
C ILE A 56 -9.67 -1.54 4.06
N SER A 57 -10.34 -0.47 4.47
CA SER A 57 -10.28 0.03 5.84
C SER A 57 -11.67 0.35 6.39
N GLY A 58 -11.76 0.35 7.72
CA GLY A 58 -12.97 0.73 8.47
C GLY A 58 -13.06 2.24 8.69
N ILE A 59 -13.43 2.64 9.91
CA ILE A 59 -13.49 4.05 10.33
C ILE A 59 -12.52 4.27 11.50
N GLY A 60 -11.66 5.29 11.36
CA GLY A 60 -10.68 5.64 12.37
C GLY A 60 -9.48 6.39 11.79
N CYS A 61 -8.53 6.76 12.66
CA CYS A 61 -7.27 7.38 12.22
C CYS A 61 -6.48 6.42 11.31
N SER A 62 -6.31 5.18 11.75
CA SER A 62 -5.62 4.12 10.99
C SER A 62 -6.31 3.80 9.68
N SER A 63 -7.64 4.00 9.59
CA SER A 63 -8.42 3.74 8.39
C SER A 63 -8.11 4.69 7.22
N ARG A 64 -7.27 5.69 7.44
CA ARG A 64 -6.70 6.53 6.37
C ARG A 64 -5.57 5.85 5.60
N LEU A 65 -5.11 4.67 6.05
CA LEU A 65 -4.04 3.92 5.41
C LEU A 65 -4.21 3.78 3.87
N PRO A 66 -5.41 3.43 3.32
CA PRO A 66 -5.57 3.27 1.88
C PRO A 66 -5.28 4.55 1.09
N TYR A 67 -5.58 5.73 1.65
CA TYR A 67 -5.27 7.01 1.01
C TYR A 67 -3.77 7.27 0.83
N TYR A 68 -2.94 6.57 1.58
CA TYR A 68 -1.48 6.69 1.54
C TYR A 68 -0.80 5.53 0.79
N MET A 69 -1.60 4.65 0.18
CA MET A 69 -1.16 3.53 -0.65
C MET A 69 -1.53 3.78 -2.11
N ASN A 70 -0.56 3.75 -3.01
CA ASN A 70 -0.79 3.95 -4.45
C ASN A 70 -1.29 2.66 -5.15
N THR A 71 -2.41 2.14 -4.66
CA THR A 71 -3.12 0.93 -5.10
C THR A 71 -4.63 1.22 -5.11
N TYR A 72 -5.48 0.23 -5.37
CA TYR A 72 -6.92 0.42 -5.16
C TYR A 72 -7.27 0.48 -3.67
N GLY A 73 -8.17 1.37 -3.26
CA GLY A 73 -8.57 1.58 -1.87
C GLY A 73 -9.14 2.96 -1.58
#